data_AF-A0A2V3JFT6-F1
#
_entry.id   AF-A0A2V3JFT6-F1
#
_cell.length_a   1.000
_cell.length_b   1.000
_cell.length_c   1.000
_cell.angle_alpha   90.00
_cell.angle_beta   90.00
_cell.angle_gamma   90.00
#
_symmetry.space_group_name_H-M   'P 1'
#
loop_
_entity.id
_entity.type
_entity.pdbx_description
1 polymer ?
#
loop_
_entity_poly.entity_id
_entity_poly.type
_entity_poly.pdbx_seq_one_letter_code
_entity_poly.pdbx_strand_id
1 'polypeptide(L)'
;MSSSPSLSLSEPIDLGKLQSIRDSFARAAGISSVILSPEGEPLTKFADPTGFCTLIQSTGKGRERCLQSFVGMRDNALGLEVRDILLLCTRRASRCADHDR
;
A
#
# COMPACT_ATOMS: atom_id res chain seq x y z
N MET A 1 26.96 -9.31 17.11
CA MET A 1 25.76 -9.07 16.28
C MET A 1 25.23 -7.69 16.68
N SER A 2 25.59 -6.63 15.96
CA SER A 2 25.00 -5.31 16.22
C SER A 2 23.65 -5.26 15.54
N SER A 3 22.56 -5.33 16.31
CA SER A 3 21.23 -4.99 15.80
C SER A 3 21.20 -3.48 15.60
N SER A 4 21.12 -3.03 14.36
CA SER A 4 20.78 -1.63 14.07
C SER A 4 19.45 -1.28 14.77
N PRO A 5 19.32 -0.10 15.39
CA PRO A 5 18.07 0.29 16.02
C PRO A 5 16.96 0.32 14.95
N SER A 6 15.84 -0.34 15.24
CA SER A 6 14.63 -0.28 14.40
C SER A 6 14.03 1.11 14.53
N LEU A 7 14.34 2.00 13.58
CA LEU A 7 13.75 3.34 13.53
C LEU A 7 12.33 3.23 12.97
N SER A 8 11.35 3.71 13.73
CA SER A 8 10.00 3.87 13.20
C SER A 8 9.97 5.07 12.26
N LEU A 9 9.28 4.95 11.13
CA LEU A 9 9.08 6.06 10.19
C LEU A 9 8.41 7.26 10.86
N SER A 10 7.61 7.03 11.91
CA SER A 10 6.90 8.09 12.64
C SER A 10 7.79 8.91 13.58
N GLU A 11 9.01 8.47 13.90
CA GLU A 11 9.90 9.16 14.83
C GLU A 11 10.64 10.35 14.18
N PRO A 12 11.26 10.22 12.99
CA PRO A 12 11.97 11.33 12.36
C PRO A 12 11.14 12.11 11.32
N ILE A 13 9.96 11.61 10.89
CA ILE A 13 9.20 12.16 9.75
C ILE A 13 7.82 12.64 10.18
N ASP A 14 7.48 13.86 9.74
CA ASP A 14 6.12 14.40 9.80
C ASP A 14 5.19 13.62 8.84
N LEU A 15 4.28 12.84 9.42
CA LEU A 15 3.33 12.01 8.69
C LEU A 15 2.39 12.83 7.79
N GLY A 16 2.10 14.09 8.13
CA GLY A 16 1.29 14.99 7.31
C GLY A 16 2.00 15.40 6.02
N LYS A 17 3.31 15.66 6.10
CA LYS A 17 4.14 15.92 4.90
C LYS A 17 4.29 14.66 4.05
N LEU A 18 4.55 13.52 4.69
CA LEU A 18 4.64 12.23 4.00
C LEU A 18 3.34 11.90 3.24
N GLN A 19 2.20 12.10 3.89
CA GLN A 19 0.87 11.99 3.31
C GLN A 19 0.71 12.88 2.06
N SER A 20 1.09 14.16 2.14
CA SER A 20 0.98 15.11 1.02
C SER A 20 1.84 14.73 -0.21
N ILE A 21 3.09 14.30 0.03
CA ILE A 21 3.99 13.84 -1.03
C ILE A 21 3.37 12.64 -1.75
N ARG A 22 2.92 11.65 -0.98
CA ARG A 22 2.32 10.44 -1.53
C ARG A 22 1.00 10.72 -2.24
N ASP A 23 0.16 11.62 -1.74
CA ASP A 23 -1.06 12.04 -2.42
C ASP A 23 -0.78 12.65 -3.80
N SER A 24 0.29 13.43 -3.91
CA SER A 24 0.71 14.03 -5.18
C SER A 24 1.20 12.97 -6.15
N PHE A 25 2.00 12.01 -5.68
CA PHE A 25 2.45 10.88 -6.50
C PHE A 25 1.28 9.99 -6.97
N ALA A 26 0.39 9.62 -6.05
CA ALA A 26 -0.77 8.77 -6.32
C ALA A 26 -1.66 9.36 -7.41
N ARG A 27 -2.02 10.64 -7.30
CA ARG A 27 -2.81 11.35 -8.31
C ARG A 27 -2.07 11.44 -9.65
N ALA A 28 -0.76 11.69 -9.64
CA ALA A 28 0.02 11.80 -10.87
C ALA A 28 0.16 10.44 -11.59
N ALA A 29 0.27 9.35 -10.84
CA ALA A 29 0.39 7.99 -11.37
C ALA A 29 -0.98 7.33 -11.64
N GLY A 30 -2.08 7.89 -11.14
CA GLY A 30 -3.43 7.31 -11.23
C GLY A 30 -3.55 6.00 -10.46
N ILE A 31 -2.92 5.91 -9.28
CA ILE A 31 -2.93 4.70 -8.45
C ILE A 31 -3.42 5.00 -7.04
N SER A 32 -4.17 4.06 -6.46
CA SER A 32 -4.45 4.10 -5.03
C SER A 32 -3.27 3.58 -4.22
N SER A 33 -2.91 4.27 -3.13
CA SER A 33 -1.74 3.94 -2.32
C SER A 33 -1.95 4.21 -0.84
N VAL A 34 -1.33 3.40 0.01
CA VAL A 34 -1.27 3.55 1.47
C VAL A 34 0.09 3.08 1.97
N ILE A 35 0.65 3.76 2.98
CA ILE A 35 1.86 3.34 3.68
C ILE A 35 1.45 2.65 4.97
N LEU A 36 1.92 1.42 5.15
CA LEU A 36 1.72 0.61 6.35
C LEU A 36 2.98 0.58 7.21
N SER A 37 2.81 0.43 8.51
CA SER A 37 3.90 0.12 9.45
C SER A 37 4.39 -1.32 9.24
N PRO A 38 5.53 -1.70 9.83
CA PRO A 38 5.97 -3.10 9.87
C PRO A 38 4.94 -4.05 10.50
N GLU A 39 4.11 -3.56 11.42
CA GLU A 39 3.02 -4.30 12.07
C GLU A 39 1.76 -4.39 11.19
N GLY A 40 1.70 -3.63 10.10
CA GLY A 40 0.58 -3.62 9.14
C GLY A 40 -0.43 -2.51 9.39
N GLU A 41 -0.15 -1.61 10.34
CA GLU A 41 -1.04 -0.50 10.66
C GLU A 41 -0.86 0.66 9.66
N PRO A 42 -1.94 1.29 9.18
CA PRO A 42 -1.82 2.40 8.24
C PRO A 42 -1.18 3.63 8.90
N LEU A 43 0.00 4.02 8.42
CA LEU A 43 0.68 5.26 8.82
C LEU A 43 0.11 6.49 8.10
N THR A 44 -0.68 6.27 7.05
CA THR A 44 -1.26 7.31 6.20
C THR A 44 -2.68 6.90 5.77
N LYS A 45 -3.53 7.85 5.37
CA LYS A 45 -4.90 7.58 4.85
C LYS A 45 -4.83 7.04 3.43
N PHE A 46 -5.83 6.41 2.83
CA PHE A 46 -5.72 6.03 1.42
C PHE A 46 -5.58 7.25 0.49
N ALA A 47 -4.67 7.17 -0.50
CA ALA A 47 -4.54 8.13 -1.59
C ALA A 47 -5.39 7.69 -2.78
N ASP A 48 -5.96 8.65 -3.50
CA ASP A 48 -6.60 8.48 -4.82
C ASP A 48 -7.47 7.20 -4.94
N PRO A 49 -8.45 6.98 -4.04
CA PRO A 49 -9.27 5.78 -4.09
C PRO A 49 -10.17 5.79 -5.32
N THR A 50 -10.22 4.68 -6.06
CA THR A 50 -11.21 4.48 -7.13
C THR A 50 -12.63 4.39 -6.56
N GLY A 51 -13.65 4.42 -7.43
CA GLY A 51 -15.04 4.20 -7.02
C GLY A 51 -15.23 2.86 -6.27
N PHE A 52 -14.54 1.81 -6.72
CA PHE A 52 -14.54 0.52 -6.04
C PHE A 52 -13.90 0.59 -4.65
N CYS A 53 -12.72 1.22 -4.54
CA CYS A 53 -12.05 1.40 -3.25
C CYS A 53 -12.94 2.17 -2.27
N THR A 54 -13.60 3.24 -2.75
CA THR A 54 -14.54 4.06 -1.96
C THR A 54 -15.73 3.21 -1.47
N LEU A 55 -16.30 2.39 -2.34
CA LEU A 55 -17.40 1.49 -1.99
C LEU A 55 -17.00 0.51 -0.88
N ILE A 56 -15.88 -0.19 -1.04
CA ILE A 56 -15.43 -1.19 -0.05
C ILE A 56 -15.08 -0.51 1.28
N GLN A 57 -14.46 0.66 1.25
CA GLN A 57 -14.06 1.39 2.46
C GLN A 57 -15.21 2.15 3.13
N SER A 58 -16.41 2.18 2.54
CA SER A 58 -17.59 2.87 3.10
C SER A 58 -18.11 2.25 4.41
N THR A 59 -17.70 1.02 4.74
CA THR A 59 -18.06 0.34 5.98
C THR A 59 -16.82 0.01 6.81
N GLY A 60 -16.94 -0.04 8.13
CA GLY A 60 -15.83 -0.41 9.01
C GLY A 60 -15.21 -1.76 8.66
N LYS A 61 -16.05 -2.79 8.45
CA LYS A 61 -15.62 -4.15 8.09
C LYS A 61 -15.01 -4.23 6.69
N GLY A 62 -15.53 -3.47 5.73
CA GLY A 62 -14.97 -3.40 4.39
C GLY A 62 -13.61 -2.70 4.37
N ARG A 63 -13.46 -1.61 5.12
CA ARG A 63 -12.17 -0.92 5.33
C ARG A 63 -11.13 -1.83 5.98
N GLU A 64 -11.52 -2.58 7.01
CA GLU A 64 -10.65 -3.57 7.68
C GLU A 64 -10.15 -4.64 6.70
N ARG A 65 -11.07 -5.27 5.94
CA ARG A 65 -10.71 -6.29 4.94
C ARG A 65 -9.85 -5.74 3.80
N CYS A 66 -10.10 -4.49 3.40
CA CYS A 66 -9.27 -3.80 2.41
C CYS A 66 -7.82 -3.68 2.92
N LEU A 67 -7.62 -3.19 4.14
CA LEU A 67 -6.29 -3.09 4.76
C LEU A 67 -5.61 -4.47 4.89
N GLN A 68 -6.35 -5.50 5.33
CA GLN A 68 -5.84 -6.87 5.40
C GLN A 68 -5.33 -7.39 4.05
N SER A 69 -5.95 -6.99 2.93
CA SER A 69 -5.46 -7.33 1.60
C SER A 69 -4.08 -6.73 1.31
N PHE A 70 -3.84 -5.46 1.67
CA PHE A 70 -2.52 -4.82 1.54
C PHE A 70 -1.47 -5.48 2.45
N VAL A 71 -1.83 -5.83 3.68
CA VAL A 71 -0.93 -6.58 4.60
C VAL A 71 -0.55 -7.93 3.99
N GLY A 72 -1.51 -8.69 3.46
CA GLY A 72 -1.23 -9.94 2.75
C GLY A 72 -0.35 -9.74 1.51
N MET A 73 -0.51 -8.64 0.77
CA MET A 73 0.41 -8.32 -0.34
C MET A 73 1.83 -8.05 0.14
N ARG A 74 2.00 -7.30 1.25
CA ARG A 74 3.29 -7.05 1.88
C ARG A 74 3.95 -8.35 2.32
N ASP A 75 3.24 -9.21 3.03
CA ASP A 75 3.80 -10.47 3.56
C ASP A 75 4.28 -11.38 2.43
N ASN A 76 3.51 -11.44 1.33
CA ASN A 76 3.93 -12.13 0.12
C ASN A 76 5.17 -11.49 -0.52
N ALA A 77 5.31 -10.16 -0.47
CA ALA A 77 6.45 -9.45 -1.06
C ALA A 77 7.73 -9.60 -0.23
N LEU A 78 7.65 -9.71 1.10
CA LEU A 78 8.82 -9.91 1.97
C LEU A 78 9.52 -11.26 1.73
N GLY A 79 8.80 -12.25 1.19
CA GLY A 79 9.36 -13.54 0.82
C GLY A 79 10.03 -13.58 -0.57
N LEU A 80 10.14 -12.44 -1.27
CA LEU A 80 10.57 -12.37 -2.66
C LEU A 80 11.80 -11.47 -2.83
N GLU A 81 12.68 -11.85 -3.74
CA GLU A 81 13.74 -10.96 -4.21
C GLU A 81 13.14 -9.79 -5.01
N VAL A 82 13.82 -8.64 -5.06
CA VAL A 82 13.33 -7.41 -5.72
C VAL A 82 12.91 -7.66 -7.18
N ARG A 83 13.63 -8.54 -7.87
CA ARG A 83 13.31 -8.94 -9.26
C ARG A 83 11.97 -9.66 -9.36
N ASP A 84 11.62 -10.45 -8.36
CA ASP A 84 10.39 -11.24 -8.32
C ASP A 84 9.18 -10.40 -7.92
N ILE A 85 9.38 -9.35 -7.11
CA ILE A 85 8.34 -8.35 -6.81
C ILE A 85 7.89 -7.65 -8.09
N LEU A 86 8.84 -7.21 -8.93
CA LEU A 86 8.53 -6.55 -10.21
C LEU A 86 7.72 -7.45 -11.15
N LEU A 87 8.10 -8.74 -11.22
CA LEU A 87 7.42 -9.78 -12.00
C LEU A 87 6.01 -10.07 -11.47
N LEU A 88 5.81 -10.06 -10.15
CA LEU A 88 4.52 -10.31 -9.52
C LEU A 88 3.53 -9.17 -9.77
N CYS A 89 3.99 -7.92 -9.63
CA CYS A 89 3.20 -6.73 -9.89
C CYS A 89 2.80 -6.62 -11.36
N THR A 90 3.73 -6.85 -12.29
CA THR A 90 3.43 -6.81 -13.74
C THR A 90 2.48 -7.94 -14.16
N ARG A 91 2.69 -9.18 -13.72
CA ARG A 91 1.79 -10.31 -14.08
C ARG A 91 0.39 -10.20 -13.49
N ARG A 92 0.22 -9.53 -12.33
CA ARG A 92 -1.12 -9.27 -11.77
C ARG A 92 -1.81 -8.11 -12.48
N ALA A 93 -1.07 -7.04 -12.80
CA ALA A 93 -1.61 -5.92 -13.57
C ALA A 93 -2.14 -6.35 -14.95
N SER A 94 -1.40 -7.19 -15.68
CA SER A 94 -1.86 -7.73 -16.97
C SER A 94 -3.14 -8.57 -16.84
N ARG A 95 -3.24 -9.41 -15.81
CA ARG A 95 -4.44 -10.24 -15.58
C ARG A 95 -5.68 -9.43 -15.22
N CYS A 96 -5.52 -8.30 -14.52
CA CYS A 96 -6.64 -7.39 -14.27
C CYS A 96 -7.06 -6.63 -15.53
N ALA A 97 -6.10 -6.20 -16.36
CA ALA A 97 -6.39 -5.52 -17.62
C ALA A 97 -7.12 -6.41 -18.64
N ASP A 98 -6.86 -7.72 -18.62
CA ASP A 98 -7.53 -8.70 -19.48
C ASP A 98 -8.97 -9.02 -19.03
N HIS A 99 -9.36 -8.71 -17.79
CA HIS A 99 -10.69 -8.99 -17.26
C HIS A 99 -11.69 -7.83 -17.46
N ASP A 100 -11.21 -6.65 -17.88
CA ASP A 100 -12.01 -5.45 -18.18
C ASP A 100 -12.32 -5.31 -19.70
N ARG A 101 -12.17 -6.40 -20.48
CA ARG A 101 -12.57 -6.50 -21.89
C ARG A 101 -13.79 -7.39 -22.10
#